data_AF-A0A7V2SJZ3-F1
#
_entry.id   AF-A0A7V2SJZ3-F1
#
_cell.length_a   1.000
_cell.length_b   1.000
_cell.length_c   1.000
_cell.angle_alpha   90.00
_cell.angle_beta   90.00
_cell.angle_gamma   90.00
#
_symmetry.space_group_name_H-M   'P 1'
#
loop_
_entity.id
_entity.type
_entity.pdbx_description
1 polymer ?
#
loop_
_entity_poly.entity_id
_entity_poly.type
_entity_poly.pdbx_seq_one_letter_code
_entity_poly.pdbx_strand_id
1 'polypeptide(L)' 'MSQQNWRDVYFNSSDGLKLYSRDYGPQDGGQTAVLCLAGLTRNSKDFHKVATRLCATRRV' A
#
# COMPACT_ATOMS: atom_id res chain seq x y z
N MET A 1 14.70 -8.32 13.83
CA MET A 1 13.38 -8.65 13.24
C MET A 1 12.76 -7.35 12.77
N SER A 2 12.69 -7.10 11.46
CA SER A 2 12.10 -5.87 10.93
C SER A 2 10.58 -5.89 11.15
N GLN A 3 10.07 -5.02 12.01
CA GLN A 3 8.63 -4.81 12.20
C GLN A 3 8.00 -4.46 10.85
N GLN A 4 7.09 -5.30 10.35
CA GLN A 4 6.33 -4.98 9.13
C GLN A 4 5.33 -3.86 9.45
N ASN A 5 5.49 -2.69 8.81
CA ASN A 5 4.63 -1.51 8.95
C ASN A 5 3.49 -1.47 7.89
N TRP A 6 3.09 -2.60 7.34
CA TRP A 6 1.99 -2.64 6.38
C TRP A 6 1.15 -3.89 6.61
N ARG A 7 -0.09 -3.81 6.16
CA ARG A 7 -0.99 -4.96 6.02
C ARG A 7 -0.90 -5.48 4.60
N ASP A 8 -0.79 -6.78 4.45
CA ASP A 8 -0.91 -7.45 3.17
C ASP A 8 -2.38 -7.48 2.74
N VAL A 9 -2.68 -6.93 1.56
CA VAL A 9 -4.02 -6.91 1.01
C VAL A 9 -4.03 -7.73 -0.28
N TYR A 10 -5.00 -8.62 -0.39
CA TYR A 10 -5.27 -9.38 -1.60
C TYR A 10 -6.68 -9.10 -2.07
N PHE A 11 -6.85 -8.89 -3.38
CA PHE A 11 -8.15 -8.65 -3.99
C PHE A 11 -8.20 -9.28 -5.38
N ASN A 12 -9.39 -9.57 -5.86
CA ASN A 12 -9.58 -10.11 -7.20
C ASN A 12 -9.89 -8.96 -8.17
N SER A 13 -9.19 -8.91 -9.30
CA SER A 13 -9.59 -8.06 -10.42
C SER A 13 -10.81 -8.65 -11.14
N SER A 14 -11.42 -7.85 -12.01
CA SER A 14 -12.62 -8.23 -12.78
C SER A 14 -12.38 -9.40 -13.73
N ASP A 15 -11.13 -9.67 -14.13
CA ASP A 15 -10.72 -10.79 -14.96
C ASP A 15 -10.31 -12.04 -14.15
N GLY A 16 -10.48 -12.01 -12.84
CA GLY A 16 -10.25 -13.16 -11.95
C GLY A 16 -8.83 -13.32 -11.44
N LEU A 17 -7.90 -12.39 -11.73
CA LEU A 17 -6.56 -12.43 -11.15
C LEU A 17 -6.58 -12.03 -9.67
N LYS A 18 -5.83 -12.79 -8.86
CA LYS A 18 -5.57 -12.42 -7.46
C LYS A 18 -4.39 -11.46 -7.40
N LEU A 19 -4.67 -10.20 -7.09
CA LEU A 19 -3.68 -9.13 -6.98
C LEU A 19 -3.24 -8.92 -5.54
N TYR A 20 -2.05 -8.37 -5.37
CA TYR A 20 -1.44 -8.05 -4.08
C TYR A 20 -1.15 -6.55 -3.96
N SER A 21 -1.44 -5.99 -2.79
CA SER A 21 -1.08 -4.63 -2.41
C SER A 21 -0.59 -4.56 -0.96
N ARG A 22 0.06 -3.46 -0.61
CA ARG A 22 0.45 -3.12 0.77
C ARG A 22 -0.37 -1.93 1.21
N ASP A 23 -0.95 -2.03 2.41
CA ASP A 23 -1.76 -0.97 3.01
C ASP A 23 -1.05 -0.45 4.27
N TYR A 24 -0.64 0.81 4.24
CA TYR A 24 0.07 1.48 5.31
C TYR A 24 -0.83 2.46 6.06
N GLY A 25 -0.65 2.53 7.38
CA GLY A 25 -1.33 3.49 8.23
C GLY A 25 -2.77 3.10 8.61
N PRO A 26 -3.48 3.99 9.33
CA PRO A 26 -4.84 3.73 9.78
C PRO A 26 -5.84 3.75 8.62
N GLN A 27 -6.80 2.82 8.64
CA GLN A 27 -7.85 2.72 7.63
C GLN A 27 -8.74 3.97 7.59
N ASP A 28 -8.97 4.56 8.76
CA ASP A 28 -9.80 5.75 8.96
C ASP A 28 -8.95 7.01 9.15
N GLY A 29 -7.80 7.08 8.48
CA GLY A 29 -6.97 8.28 8.47
C GLY A 29 -7.80 9.46 7.97
N GLY A 30 -7.97 10.50 8.79
CA GLY A 30 -8.83 11.66 8.47
C GLY A 30 -8.41 12.52 7.27
N GLN A 31 -7.40 12.09 6.52
CA GLN A 31 -6.91 12.72 5.29
C GLN A 31 -7.09 11.78 4.09
N THR A 32 -7.19 12.34 2.89
CA THR A 32 -7.30 11.59 1.64
C THR A 32 -6.15 10.59 1.48
N ALA A 33 -6.49 9.34 1.14
CA ALA A 33 -5.53 8.27 0.91
C ALA A 33 -4.63 8.54 -0.31
N VAL A 34 -3.42 7.99 -0.30
CA VAL A 34 -2.48 8.06 -1.42
C VAL A 34 -2.36 6.69 -2.07
N LEU A 35 -2.79 6.55 -3.32
CA LEU A 35 -2.63 5.32 -4.07
C LEU A 35 -1.32 5.31 -4.86
N CYS A 36 -0.47 4.32 -4.61
CA CYS A 36 0.78 4.15 -5.35
C CYS A 36 0.61 3.15 -6.51
N LEU A 37 0.75 3.62 -7.75
CA LEU A 37 0.70 2.80 -8.95
C LEU A 37 2.11 2.54 -9.47
N ALA A 38 2.52 1.28 -9.51
CA ALA A 38 3.83 0.88 -10.02
C ALA A 38 3.91 1.03 -11.55
N GLY A 39 5.10 1.37 -12.05
CA GLY A 39 5.41 1.27 -13.48
C GLY A 39 5.60 -0.18 -13.94
N LEU A 40 5.80 -0.37 -15.26
CA LEU A 40 5.78 -1.67 -15.94
C LEU A 40 6.62 -2.78 -15.29
N THR A 41 7.81 -2.45 -14.79
CA THR A 41 8.75 -3.42 -14.20
C THR A 41 9.01 -3.18 -12.70
N ARG A 42 8.08 -2.52 -12.01
CA ARG A 42 8.17 -2.14 -10.59
C ARG A 42 7.04 -2.78 -9.79
N ASN A 43 7.12 -2.72 -8.45
CA ASN A 43 6.09 -3.28 -7.58
C ASN A 43 5.94 -2.46 -6.28
N SER A 44 5.04 -2.91 -5.40
CA SER A 44 4.71 -2.22 -4.14
C SER A 44 5.90 -2.01 -3.19
N LYS A 45 6.98 -2.79 -3.30
CA LYS A 45 8.20 -2.63 -2.48
C LYS A 45 8.89 -1.29 -2.74
N ASP A 46 8.75 -0.74 -3.94
CA ASP A 46 9.42 0.50 -4.35
C ASP A 46 8.89 1.73 -3.59
N PHE A 47 7.64 1.67 -3.15
CA PHE A 47 7.00 2.75 -2.41
C PHE A 47 7.23 2.67 -0.89
N HIS A 48 7.95 1.66 -0.39
CA HIS A 48 8.06 1.41 1.04
C HIS A 48 8.55 2.64 1.83
N LYS A 49 9.55 3.36 1.32
CA LYS A 49 10.11 4.55 1.98
C LYS A 49 9.09 5.69 2.07
N VAL A 50 8.40 6.00 0.97
CA VAL A 50 7.41 7.10 0.95
C VAL A 50 6.15 6.72 1.72
N ALA A 51 5.67 5.49 1.60
CA ALA A 51 4.51 5.00 2.32
C ALA A 51 4.74 5.01 3.84
N THR A 52 5.90 4.57 4.31
CA THR A 52 6.29 4.63 5.73
C THR A 52 6.30 6.06 6.27
N ARG A 53 6.66 7.06 5.44
CA ARG A 53 6.68 8.46 5.87
C ARG A 53 5.27 9.08 5.93
N LEU A 54 4.44 8.78 4.94
CA LEU A 54 3.11 9.37 4.78
C LEU A 54 2.07 8.70 5.69
N CYS A 55 2.27 7.42 6.04
CA CYS A 55 1.33 6.63 6.83
C CYS A 55 1.09 7.16 8.25
N ALA A 56 1.94 8.09 8.73
CA ALA A 56 1.75 8.78 10.00
C ALA A 56 0.51 9.69 10.02
N THR A 57 -0.02 10.09 8.87
CA THR A 57 -1.10 11.09 8.77
C THR A 57 -2.27 10.68 7.89
N ARG A 58 -2.07 9.72 6.98
CA ARG A 58 -3.06 9.25 6.01
C ARG A 58 -2.82 7.80 5.67
N ARG A 59 -3.81 7.14 5.07
CA ARG A 59 -3.64 5.81 4.50
C ARG A 59 -2.82 5.90 3.19
N VAL A 60 -1.97 4.91 2.95
CA VAL A 60 -1.19 4.76 1.70
C VAL A 60 -1.30 3.34 1.20
#